data_AF-A0A0S1MJF2-F1
#
_entry.id   AF-A0A0S1MJF2-F1
#
_cell.length_a   1.000
_cell.length_b   1.000
_cell.length_c   1.000
_cell.angle_alpha   90.00
_cell.angle_beta   90.00
_cell.angle_gamma   90.00
#
_symmetry.space_group_name_H-M   'P 1'
#
loop_
_entity.id
_entity.type
_entity.pdbx_description
1 polymer ?
#
loop_
_entity_poly.entity_id
_entity_poly.type
_entity_poly.pdbx_seq_one_letter_code
_entity_poly.pdbx_strand_id
1 'polypeptide(L)'
;MLSSTQLSIILALSISYAFVSAQSVANSTATAPTPTTGAGGLTAGLSPGCQAAAGGLLSTEFSSCANIIGLVSLISAQGGLIDPLSNWISGVCSASPCSSATLSTTSTSLNAGCGADIQKGVPSAIALNTVITNYNPIREMICTQ
;
A
#
# COMPACT_ATOMS: atom_id res chain seq x y z
N MET A 1 -36.93 21.32 9.00
CA MET A 1 -36.28 22.43 8.29
C MET A 1 -34.77 22.25 8.44
N LEU A 2 -34.12 21.62 7.45
CA LEU A 2 -32.67 21.40 7.48
C LEU A 2 -31.97 22.71 7.10
N SER A 3 -31.03 23.16 7.95
CA SER A 3 -30.28 24.41 7.78
C SER A 3 -29.34 24.35 6.56
N SER A 4 -29.16 25.47 5.84
CA SER A 4 -28.26 25.59 4.67
C SER A 4 -26.86 25.05 4.91
N THR A 5 -26.37 25.07 6.16
CA THR A 5 -25.06 24.55 6.54
C THR A 5 -24.94 23.03 6.42
N GLN A 6 -26.03 22.27 6.61
CA GLN A 6 -26.03 20.82 6.42
C GLN A 6 -25.99 20.44 4.93
N LEU A 7 -26.57 21.27 4.06
CA LEU A 7 -26.55 21.03 2.61
C LEU A 7 -25.14 21.21 2.02
N SER A 8 -24.35 22.15 2.55
CA SER A 8 -22.97 22.40 2.11
C SER A 8 -21.99 21.25 2.46
N ILE A 9 -22.21 20.56 3.59
CA ILE A 9 -21.36 19.43 4.01
C ILE A 9 -21.63 18.20 3.13
N ILE A 10 -22.90 17.97 2.76
CA ILE A 10 -23.30 16.87 1.89
C ILE A 10 -22.79 17.08 0.44
N LEU A 11 -22.75 18.32 -0.04
CA LEU A 11 -22.19 18.64 -1.36
C LEU A 11 -20.65 18.57 -1.40
N ALA A 12 -19.96 18.80 -0.28
CA ALA A 12 -18.49 18.71 -0.20
C ALA A 12 -17.98 17.26 -0.19
N LEU A 13 -18.77 16.32 0.34
CA LEU A 13 -18.41 14.90 0.41
C LEU A 13 -18.60 14.14 -0.91
N SER A 14 -19.31 14.70 -1.90
CA SER A 14 -19.55 14.07 -3.21
C SER A 14 -18.53 14.45 -4.30
N ILE A 15 -17.74 15.50 -4.11
CA ILE A 15 -16.78 16.00 -5.12
C ILE A 15 -15.42 15.26 -5.07
N SER A 16 -15.22 14.35 -4.11
CA SER A 16 -13.99 13.54 -4.05
C SER A 16 -13.96 12.39 -5.08
N TYR A 17 -14.99 12.24 -5.91
CA TYR A 17 -15.10 11.19 -6.92
C TYR A 17 -15.02 11.70 -8.37
N ALA A 18 -14.09 12.60 -8.72
CA ALA A 18 -13.64 12.74 -10.12
C ALA A 18 -12.53 13.80 -10.28
N PHE A 19 -11.27 13.44 -10.05
CA PHE A 19 -10.14 14.12 -10.71
C PHE A 19 -8.98 13.13 -10.94
N VAL A 20 -9.14 12.27 -11.96
CA VAL A 20 -7.99 11.76 -12.73
C VAL A 20 -7.70 12.81 -13.80
N SER A 21 -6.66 13.62 -13.60
CA SER A 21 -6.11 14.47 -14.66
C SER A 21 -5.06 13.68 -15.45
N ALA A 22 -5.47 13.30 -16.66
CA ALA A 22 -4.60 12.77 -17.70
C ALA A 22 -3.53 13.80 -18.10
N GLN A 23 -2.27 13.37 -18.23
CA GLN A 23 -1.22 14.12 -18.92
C GLN A 23 -0.75 13.29 -20.13
N SER A 24 -0.57 14.01 -21.25
CA SER A 24 -0.55 13.51 -22.63
C SER A 24 0.80 12.95 -23.08
N VAL A 25 0.81 11.74 -23.63
CA VAL A 25 1.80 11.30 -24.64
C VAL A 25 1.07 10.87 -25.90
N ALA A 26 1.51 11.41 -27.03
CA ALA A 26 0.93 11.16 -28.34
C ALA A 26 1.31 9.77 -28.88
N ASN A 27 0.35 9.17 -29.58
CA ASN A 27 0.48 8.14 -30.63
C ASN A 27 0.51 6.64 -30.26
N SER A 28 -0.70 6.06 -30.43
CA SER A 28 -1.04 4.74 -31.02
C SER A 28 -1.26 3.49 -30.14
N THR A 29 -2.44 2.91 -30.39
CA THR A 29 -3.02 1.61 -29.97
C THR A 29 -3.72 1.55 -28.61
N ALA A 30 -4.92 0.95 -28.67
CA ALA A 30 -5.94 0.92 -27.63
C ALA A 30 -5.52 0.15 -26.37
N THR A 31 -5.93 0.64 -25.20
CA THR A 31 -6.32 -0.24 -24.08
C THR A 31 -7.22 0.54 -23.12
N ALA A 32 -8.29 -0.10 -22.66
CA ALA A 32 -9.16 0.36 -21.58
C ALA A 32 -8.34 0.78 -20.34
N PRO A 33 -8.88 1.61 -19.41
CA PRO A 33 -8.22 1.86 -18.14
C PRO A 33 -7.89 0.51 -17.50
N THR A 34 -6.60 0.21 -17.43
CA THR A 34 -6.11 -1.00 -16.81
C THR A 34 -6.50 -0.90 -15.34
N PRO A 35 -7.14 -1.93 -14.76
CA PRO A 35 -7.30 -1.95 -13.32
C PRO A 35 -5.89 -1.86 -12.74
N THR A 36 -5.60 -0.84 -11.94
CA THR A 36 -4.33 -0.72 -11.19
C THR A 36 -4.26 -1.88 -10.20
N THR A 37 -3.90 -3.04 -10.71
CA THR A 37 -3.68 -4.28 -9.98
C THR A 37 -2.32 -4.14 -9.32
N GLY A 38 -2.22 -4.26 -7.99
CA GLY A 38 -0.91 -4.20 -7.32
C GLY A 38 -0.75 -3.01 -6.38
N ALA A 39 -0.15 -1.94 -6.89
CA ALA A 39 0.44 -0.91 -6.04
C ALA A 39 -0.56 0.07 -5.42
N GLY A 40 -1.74 0.25 -6.05
CA GLY A 40 -2.66 1.34 -5.72
C GLY A 40 -3.15 1.37 -4.26
N GLY A 41 -3.40 0.18 -3.67
CA GLY A 41 -3.79 0.07 -2.27
C GLY A 41 -2.64 0.39 -1.29
N LEU A 42 -1.40 0.01 -1.63
CA LEU A 42 -0.22 0.26 -0.80
C LEU A 42 0.18 1.73 -0.82
N THR A 43 -0.06 2.41 -1.95
CA THR A 43 0.40 3.78 -2.20
C THR A 43 -0.66 4.85 -1.96
N ALA A 44 -1.84 4.46 -1.47
CA ALA A 44 -2.95 5.37 -1.23
C ALA A 44 -2.60 6.39 -0.12
N GLY A 45 -2.74 7.69 -0.44
CA GLY A 45 -2.49 8.79 0.49
C GLY A 45 -1.02 9.11 0.76
N LEU A 46 -0.08 8.47 0.06
CA LEU A 46 1.36 8.75 0.14
C LEU A 46 1.77 9.89 -0.79
N SER A 47 2.84 10.61 -0.45
CA SER A 47 3.48 11.57 -1.37
C SER A 47 4.13 10.87 -2.56
N PRO A 48 4.33 11.53 -3.71
CA PRO A 48 4.91 10.90 -4.90
C PRO A 48 6.25 10.20 -4.65
N GLY A 49 7.11 10.77 -3.79
CA GLY A 49 8.37 10.15 -3.40
C GLY A 49 8.18 8.84 -2.62
N CYS A 50 7.22 8.83 -1.69
CA CYS A 50 6.91 7.65 -0.91
C CYS A 50 6.14 6.60 -1.73
N GLN A 51 5.29 7.02 -2.67
CA GLN A 51 4.65 6.11 -3.63
C GLN A 51 5.69 5.38 -4.48
N ALA A 52 6.72 6.07 -4.95
CA ALA A 52 7.81 5.46 -5.70
C ALA A 52 8.60 4.46 -4.84
N ALA A 53 8.92 4.82 -3.59
CA ALA A 53 9.62 3.92 -2.67
C ALA A 53 8.78 2.69 -2.30
N ALA A 54 7.52 2.87 -1.91
CA ALA A 54 6.59 1.80 -1.56
C ALA A 54 6.27 0.89 -2.76
N GLY A 55 6.05 1.47 -3.94
CA GLY A 55 5.86 0.72 -5.18
C GLY A 55 7.12 -0.05 -5.58
N GLY A 56 8.30 0.54 -5.39
CA GLY A 56 9.59 -0.11 -5.64
C GLY A 56 9.81 -1.38 -4.81
N LEU A 57 9.18 -1.50 -3.64
CA LEU A 57 9.26 -2.70 -2.81
C LEU A 57 8.79 -3.95 -3.53
N LEU A 58 7.82 -3.83 -4.45
CA LEU A 58 7.28 -4.94 -5.24
C LEU A 58 8.34 -5.64 -6.09
N SER A 59 9.42 -4.94 -6.43
CA SER A 59 10.53 -5.43 -7.26
C SER A 59 11.76 -5.84 -6.44
N THR A 60 11.66 -5.87 -5.11
CA THR A 60 12.76 -6.25 -4.22
C THR A 60 12.59 -7.65 -3.65
N GLU A 61 13.65 -8.23 -3.09
CA GLU A 61 13.60 -9.49 -2.32
C GLU A 61 12.60 -9.45 -1.16
N PHE A 62 12.31 -8.25 -0.64
CA PHE A 62 11.27 -8.05 0.38
C PHE A 62 9.88 -8.43 -0.12
N SER A 63 9.58 -8.20 -1.42
CA SER A 63 8.31 -8.58 -2.05
C SER A 63 8.01 -10.07 -1.85
N SER A 64 9.04 -10.90 -2.04
CA SER A 64 8.97 -12.35 -1.96
C SER A 64 8.80 -12.83 -0.52
N CYS A 65 9.67 -12.41 0.40
CA CYS A 65 9.66 -12.90 1.78
C CYS A 65 8.54 -12.31 2.65
N ALA A 66 8.02 -11.12 2.32
CA ALA A 66 6.85 -10.54 2.98
C ALA A 66 5.52 -10.84 2.25
N ASN A 67 5.57 -11.57 1.13
CA ASN A 67 4.41 -11.88 0.29
C ASN A 67 3.59 -10.61 -0.05
N ILE A 68 4.26 -9.56 -0.54
CA ILE A 68 3.63 -8.25 -0.76
C ILE A 68 2.51 -8.34 -1.81
N ILE A 69 2.62 -9.22 -2.80
CA ILE A 69 1.55 -9.46 -3.78
C ILE A 69 0.30 -9.99 -3.06
N GLY A 70 0.43 -10.94 -2.14
CA GLY A 70 -0.69 -11.40 -1.32
C GLY A 70 -1.26 -10.29 -0.43
N LEU A 71 -0.41 -9.41 0.09
CA LEU A 71 -0.83 -8.27 0.91
C LEU A 71 -1.65 -7.26 0.10
N VAL A 72 -1.27 -7.03 -1.16
CA VAL A 72 -2.07 -6.21 -2.08
C VAL A 72 -3.47 -6.77 -2.24
N SER A 73 -3.59 -8.09 -2.44
CA SER A 73 -4.90 -8.72 -2.60
C SER A 73 -5.76 -8.55 -1.34
N LEU A 74 -5.16 -8.53 -0.16
CA LEU A 74 -5.84 -8.24 1.11
C LEU A 74 -6.34 -6.79 1.19
N ILE A 75 -5.48 -5.80 0.97
CA ILE A 75 -5.86 -4.37 1.04
C ILE A 75 -6.82 -3.96 -0.08
N SER A 76 -6.81 -4.71 -1.18
CA SER A 76 -7.72 -4.50 -2.33
C SER A 76 -8.93 -5.42 -2.26
N ALA A 77 -9.20 -6.09 -1.14
CA ALA A 77 -10.40 -6.90 -0.98
C ALA A 77 -11.62 -5.99 -0.73
N GLN A 78 -12.69 -6.19 -1.49
CA GLN A 78 -14.00 -5.59 -1.20
C GLN A 78 -14.88 -6.67 -0.57
N GLY A 79 -15.28 -6.49 0.69
CA GLY A 79 -16.12 -7.44 1.43
C GLY A 79 -15.39 -8.11 2.60
N GLY A 80 -15.46 -9.44 2.69
CA GLY A 80 -14.84 -10.19 3.79
C GLY A 80 -13.31 -10.18 3.73
N LEU A 81 -12.65 -9.86 4.84
CA LEU A 81 -11.19 -9.83 4.94
C LEU A 81 -10.57 -11.17 5.37
N ILE A 82 -11.37 -12.11 5.87
CA ILE A 82 -10.86 -13.33 6.51
C ILE A 82 -10.12 -14.21 5.51
N ASP A 83 -10.72 -14.49 4.34
CA ASP A 83 -10.08 -15.38 3.35
C ASP A 83 -8.83 -14.74 2.74
N PRO A 84 -8.84 -13.47 2.28
CA PRO A 84 -7.63 -12.82 1.79
C PRO A 84 -6.52 -12.73 2.85
N LEU A 85 -6.89 -12.53 4.13
CA LEU A 85 -5.93 -12.48 5.23
C LEU A 85 -5.31 -13.85 5.49
N SER A 86 -6.14 -14.90 5.57
CA SER A 86 -5.67 -16.29 5.74
C SER A 86 -4.73 -16.71 4.61
N ASN A 87 -5.05 -16.35 3.36
CA ASN A 87 -4.21 -16.61 2.20
C ASN A 87 -2.87 -15.86 2.27
N TRP A 88 -2.89 -14.58 2.68
CA TRP A 88 -1.66 -13.82 2.85
C TRP A 88 -0.78 -14.41 3.96
N ILE A 89 -1.36 -14.72 5.12
CA ILE A 89 -0.67 -15.37 6.25
C ILE A 89 -0.04 -16.69 5.79
N SER A 90 -0.81 -17.55 5.13
CA SER A 90 -0.30 -18.83 4.61
C SER A 90 0.89 -18.62 3.66
N GLY A 91 0.82 -17.61 2.79
CA GLY A 91 1.91 -17.29 1.87
C GLY A 91 3.16 -16.74 2.55
N VAL A 92 3.03 -15.79 3.50
CA VAL A 92 4.19 -15.21 4.21
C VAL A 92 4.85 -16.23 5.16
N CYS A 93 4.07 -17.16 5.70
CA CYS A 93 4.58 -18.22 6.57
C CYS A 93 5.24 -19.37 5.78
N SER A 94 4.78 -19.63 4.55
CA SER A 94 5.40 -20.62 3.64
C SER A 94 6.66 -20.07 2.95
N ALA A 95 6.80 -18.76 2.85
CA ALA A 95 7.98 -18.12 2.30
C ALA A 95 9.18 -18.19 3.26
N SER A 96 10.39 -18.21 2.70
CA SER A 96 11.61 -18.00 3.48
C SER A 96 11.54 -16.65 4.20
N PRO A 97 11.92 -16.57 5.49
CA PRO A 97 11.97 -15.30 6.21
C PRO A 97 12.87 -14.28 5.49
N CYS A 98 12.50 -12.99 5.57
CA CYS A 98 13.37 -11.92 5.07
C CYS A 98 14.71 -11.91 5.83
N SER A 99 15.82 -11.80 5.10
CA SER A 99 17.14 -11.63 5.71
C SER A 99 17.28 -10.26 6.38
N SER A 100 18.16 -10.14 7.38
CA SER A 100 18.46 -8.84 7.99
C SER A 100 18.97 -7.81 6.99
N ALA A 101 19.73 -8.25 5.98
CA ALA A 101 20.21 -7.39 4.90
C ALA A 101 19.03 -6.86 4.06
N THR A 102 18.11 -7.74 3.66
CA THR A 102 16.87 -7.36 2.94
C THR A 102 16.07 -6.33 3.73
N LEU A 103 15.82 -6.58 5.01
CA LEU A 103 15.06 -5.67 5.87
C LEU A 103 15.76 -4.32 6.03
N SER A 104 17.09 -4.31 6.20
CA SER A 104 17.89 -3.08 6.32
C SER A 104 17.87 -2.26 5.03
N THR A 105 18.03 -2.90 3.88
CA THR A 105 17.97 -2.23 2.57
C THR A 105 16.58 -1.67 2.34
N THR A 106 15.54 -2.46 2.56
CA THR A 106 14.14 -2.04 2.42
C THR A 106 13.79 -0.89 3.35
N SER A 107 14.20 -0.93 4.62
CA SER A 107 14.00 0.16 5.57
C SER A 107 14.71 1.44 5.14
N THR A 108 15.93 1.33 4.61
CA THR A 108 16.71 2.47 4.11
C THR A 108 16.03 3.10 2.89
N SER A 109 15.65 2.30 1.90
CA SER A 109 14.95 2.76 0.70
C SER A 109 13.58 3.39 1.03
N LEU A 110 12.83 2.77 1.96
CA LEU A 110 11.56 3.32 2.41
C LEU A 110 11.78 4.67 3.12
N ASN A 111 12.72 4.77 4.06
CA ASN A 111 12.97 6.02 4.77
C ASN A 111 13.47 7.14 3.84
N ALA A 112 14.25 6.80 2.80
CA ALA A 112 14.69 7.76 1.80
C ALA A 112 13.51 8.38 1.00
N GLY A 113 12.48 7.60 0.68
CA GLY A 113 11.31 8.09 -0.06
C GLY A 113 10.15 8.58 0.80
N CYS A 114 9.95 7.96 1.97
CA CYS A 114 8.80 8.16 2.86
C CYS A 114 9.11 8.97 4.12
N GLY A 115 10.37 9.37 4.35
CA GLY A 115 10.77 10.06 5.58
C GLY A 115 9.93 11.31 5.88
N ALA A 116 9.60 12.10 4.86
CA ALA A 116 8.73 13.27 5.02
C ALA A 116 7.28 12.91 5.38
N ASP A 117 6.75 11.81 4.82
CA ASP A 117 5.40 11.33 5.12
C ASP A 117 5.31 10.72 6.52
N ILE A 118 6.35 10.01 6.95
CA ILE A 118 6.49 9.50 8.32
C ILE A 118 6.52 10.67 9.31
N GLN A 119 7.33 11.70 9.05
CA GLN A 119 7.42 12.89 9.92
C GLN A 119 6.10 13.67 9.99
N LYS A 120 5.35 13.74 8.89
CA LYS A 120 4.03 14.40 8.83
C LYS A 120 2.91 13.57 9.47
N GLY A 121 3.18 12.33 9.86
CA GLY A 121 2.18 11.46 10.46
C GLY A 121 1.24 10.79 9.46
N VAL A 122 1.65 10.63 8.19
CA VAL A 122 0.84 9.95 7.18
C VAL A 122 0.65 8.48 7.60
N PRO A 123 -0.60 8.03 7.86
CA PRO A 123 -0.83 6.71 8.48
C PRO A 123 -0.26 5.55 7.66
N SER A 124 -0.42 5.57 6.34
CA SER A 124 0.09 4.52 5.45
C SER A 124 1.62 4.42 5.47
N ALA A 125 2.32 5.56 5.58
CA ALA A 125 3.78 5.59 5.65
C ALA A 125 4.30 5.06 7.00
N ILE A 126 3.63 5.43 8.10
CA ILE A 126 3.93 4.90 9.44
C ILE A 126 3.67 3.39 9.48
N ALA A 127 2.56 2.93 8.91
CA ALA A 127 2.22 1.51 8.87
C ALA A 127 3.29 0.71 8.11
N LEU A 128 3.68 1.16 6.90
CA LEU A 128 4.74 0.54 6.12
C LEU A 128 6.06 0.48 6.89
N ASN A 129 6.49 1.60 7.48
CA ASN A 129 7.72 1.65 8.26
C ASN A 129 7.66 0.71 9.47
N THR A 130 6.52 0.65 10.17
CA THR A 130 6.32 -0.22 11.34
C THR A 130 6.42 -1.69 10.94
N VAL A 131 5.77 -2.10 9.85
CA VAL A 131 5.82 -3.49 9.36
C VAL A 131 7.24 -3.90 8.99
N ILE A 132 7.98 -3.04 8.28
CA ILE A 132 9.36 -3.35 7.89
C ILE A 132 10.27 -3.45 9.12
N THR A 133 10.17 -2.49 10.04
CA THR A 133 11.07 -2.41 11.21
C THR A 133 10.78 -3.51 12.24
N ASN A 134 9.54 -4.02 12.27
CA ASN A 134 9.11 -5.08 13.19
C ASN A 134 8.75 -6.38 12.45
N TYR A 135 9.30 -6.61 11.26
CA TYR A 135 8.92 -7.74 10.42
C TYR A 135 9.06 -9.09 11.14
N ASN A 136 10.19 -9.34 11.79
CA ASN A 136 10.44 -10.63 12.47
C ASN A 136 9.43 -10.93 13.58
N PRO A 137 9.22 -10.07 14.59
CA PRO A 137 8.24 -10.36 15.63
C PRO A 137 6.81 -10.43 15.10
N ILE A 138 6.45 -9.62 14.09
CA ILE A 138 5.13 -9.71 13.44
C ILE A 138 4.98 -11.07 12.75
N ARG A 139 5.99 -11.50 11.98
CA ARG A 139 5.98 -12.78 11.28
C ARG A 139 5.90 -13.94 12.26
N GLU A 140 6.69 -13.91 13.33
CA GLU A 140 6.64 -14.93 14.39
C GLU A 140 5.24 -15.03 14.99
N MET A 141 4.62 -13.90 15.33
CA MET A 141 3.26 -13.85 15.89
C MET A 141 2.20 -14.43 14.95
N ILE A 142 2.24 -14.11 13.65
CA ILE A 142 1.22 -14.57 12.70
C ILE A 142 1.48 -15.97 12.15
N CYS A 143 2.71 -16.47 12.28
CA CYS A 143 3.13 -17.78 11.79
C CYS A 143 3.24 -18.84 12.90
N THR A 144 2.74 -18.57 14.10
CA THR A 144 2.63 -19.60 15.14
C THR A 144 1.58 -20.64 14.74
N GLN A 145 2.03 -21.71 14.10
CA GLN A 145 1.35 -23.00 14.05
C GLN A 145 2.20 -24.05 14.76
#